data_AF-F0XCB5-F1
#
_entry.id   AF-F0XCB5-F1
#
_cell.length_a   1.000
_cell.length_b   1.000
_cell.length_c   1.000
_cell.angle_alpha   90.00
_cell.angle_beta   90.00
_cell.angle_gamma   90.00
#
_symmetry.space_group_name_H-M   'P 1'
#
loop_
_entity.id
_entity.type
_entity.pdbx_description
1 polymer ?
#
loop_
_entity_poly.entity_id
_entity_poly.type
_entity_poly.pdbx_seq_one_letter_code
_entity_poly.pdbx_strand_id
1 'polypeptide(L)'
;MIPGLRDPAPDFIRKHTPTSLAFWFGNLISAWARSVYHSATEAPFRSDDGSYHPSPIYGDGEQIEAKYLNLAIANAESTQVLVRWRQGDFILLDKYNFMHSRSP
;
A
#
# COMPACT_ATOMS: atom_id res chain seq x y z
N MET A 1 -7.95 8.42 -25.19
CA MET A 1 -7.19 7.15 -25.20
C MET A 1 -6.06 7.31 -26.20
N ILE A 2 -4.78 7.22 -25.79
CA ILE A 2 -3.61 7.34 -26.69
C ILE A 2 -2.90 5.98 -26.70
N PRO A 3 -2.59 5.38 -27.87
CA PRO A 3 -1.86 4.11 -27.96
C PRO A 3 -0.36 4.35 -27.68
N GLY A 4 0.25 3.56 -26.78
CA GLY A 4 1.71 3.56 -26.60
C GLY A 4 2.22 3.37 -25.17
N LEU A 5 1.39 3.56 -24.13
CA LEU A 5 1.77 3.14 -22.78
C LEU A 5 1.49 1.65 -22.61
N ARG A 6 2.53 0.83 -22.72
CA ARG A 6 2.58 -0.42 -21.94
C ARG A 6 2.55 0.01 -20.48
N ASP A 7 1.55 -0.43 -19.72
CA ASP A 7 1.44 -0.15 -18.29
C ASP A 7 2.18 -1.28 -17.54
N PRO A 8 3.42 -1.09 -17.02
CA PRO A 8 4.12 -2.18 -16.33
C PRO A 8 3.79 -2.24 -14.83
N ALA A 9 3.15 -1.22 -14.25
CA ALA A 9 2.73 -1.19 -12.86
C ALA A 9 1.63 -0.14 -12.69
N PRO A 10 0.60 -0.37 -11.85
CA PRO A 10 -0.36 0.68 -11.54
C PRO A 10 0.37 1.84 -10.88
N ASP A 11 0.26 3.04 -11.47
CA ASP A 11 0.71 4.27 -10.84
C ASP A 11 0.17 4.36 -9.40
N PHE A 12 1.08 4.42 -8.42
CA PHE A 12 0.75 4.44 -7.00
C PHE A 12 0.10 5.77 -6.59
N ILE A 13 0.25 6.81 -7.41
CA ILE A 13 -0.39 8.10 -7.23
C ILE A 13 -1.35 8.33 -8.39
N ARG A 14 -2.64 8.44 -8.09
CA ARG A 14 -3.68 8.66 -9.10
C ARG A 14 -4.40 9.98 -8.86
N LYS A 15 -5.07 10.49 -9.89
CA LYS A 15 -5.92 11.70 -9.78
C LYS A 15 -7.38 11.32 -9.58
N HIS A 16 -7.98 11.78 -8.47
CA HIS A 16 -9.40 11.59 -8.21
C HIS A 16 -10.18 12.60 -9.04
N THR A 17 -10.96 12.14 -10.03
CA THR A 17 -11.57 13.05 -11.02
C THR A 17 -12.55 14.07 -10.42
N PRO A 18 -13.40 13.75 -9.44
CA PRO A 18 -14.32 14.71 -8.84
C PRO A 18 -13.63 15.83 -8.06
N THR A 19 -12.57 15.52 -7.30
CA THR A 19 -11.89 16.52 -6.44
C THR A 19 -10.63 17.09 -7.07
N SER A 20 -10.14 16.50 -8.16
CA SER A 20 -8.84 16.77 -8.79
C SER A 20 -7.62 16.59 -7.88
N LEU A 21 -7.79 16.02 -6.68
CA LEU A 21 -6.70 15.72 -5.76
C LEU A 21 -5.96 14.45 -6.17
N ALA A 22 -4.67 14.42 -5.85
CA ALA A 22 -3.89 13.19 -5.92
C ALA A 22 -4.27 12.27 -4.75
N PHE A 23 -4.31 10.96 -5.00
CA PHE A 23 -4.57 9.95 -3.99
C PHE A 23 -3.66 8.75 -4.17
N TRP A 24 -3.41 8.05 -3.07
CA TRP A 24 -2.63 6.82 -3.05
C TRP A 24 -3.48 5.64 -3.52
N PHE A 25 -3.03 4.91 -4.52
CA PHE A 25 -3.74 3.74 -5.04
C PHE A 25 -2.80 2.57 -5.30
N GLY A 26 -2.96 1.50 -4.52
CA GLY A 26 -2.19 0.28 -4.68
C GLY A 26 -1.91 -0.39 -3.36
N ASN A 27 -1.03 -1.38 -3.40
CA ASN A 27 -0.70 -2.25 -2.28
C ASN A 27 0.74 -2.10 -1.78
N LEU A 28 1.47 -1.04 -2.18
CA LEU A 28 2.86 -0.83 -1.77
C LEU A 28 3.01 -0.86 -0.23
N ILE A 29 2.15 -0.13 0.47
CA ILE A 29 2.15 -0.05 1.93
C ILE A 29 1.84 -1.41 2.56
N SER A 30 0.83 -2.13 2.06
CA SER A 30 0.44 -3.42 2.63
C SER A 30 1.43 -4.54 2.31
N ALA A 31 2.06 -4.51 1.14
CA ALA A 31 3.14 -5.43 0.78
C ALA A 31 4.35 -5.22 1.70
N TRP A 32 4.80 -3.98 1.89
CA TRP A 32 5.93 -3.69 2.78
C TRP A 32 5.60 -3.97 4.25
N ALA A 33 4.41 -3.58 4.73
CA ALA A 33 3.99 -3.84 6.11
C ALA A 33 3.96 -5.35 6.41
N ARG A 34 3.59 -6.17 5.42
CA ARG A 34 3.68 -7.63 5.52
C ARG A 34 5.13 -8.11 5.63
N SER A 35 6.05 -7.58 4.82
CA SER A 35 7.48 -7.90 4.95
C SER A 35 8.02 -7.55 6.34
N VAL A 36 7.65 -6.38 6.88
CA VAL A 36 8.03 -5.96 8.23
C VAL A 36 7.48 -6.93 9.28
N TYR A 37 6.19 -7.28 9.18
CA TYR A 37 5.55 -8.22 10.11
C TYR A 37 6.27 -9.57 10.17
N HIS A 38 6.76 -10.06 9.03
CA HIS A 38 7.49 -11.33 8.94
C HIS A 38 9.01 -11.19 9.02
N SER A 39 9.54 -10.02 9.41
CA SER A 39 10.99 -9.76 9.48
C SER A 39 11.75 -10.06 8.17
N ALA A 40 11.09 -9.90 7.02
CA ALA A 40 11.60 -10.20 5.69
C ALA A 40 11.97 -8.90 4.93
N THR A 41 12.61 -7.94 5.61
CA THR A 41 12.91 -6.61 5.08
C THR A 41 14.31 -6.48 4.46
N GLU A 42 15.16 -7.48 4.67
CA GLU A 42 16.53 -7.53 4.16
C GLU A 42 16.74 -8.79 3.32
N ALA A 43 17.71 -8.77 2.40
CA ALA A 43 18.05 -9.95 1.61
C ALA A 43 18.35 -11.16 2.53
N PRO A 44 17.81 -12.36 2.24
CA PRO A 44 17.18 -12.81 1.00
C PRO A 44 15.66 -12.56 0.92
N PHE A 45 15.10 -11.69 1.76
CA PHE A 45 13.68 -11.37 1.87
C PHE A 45 12.79 -12.60 2.12
N ARG A 46 13.30 -13.50 2.96
CA ARG A 46 12.56 -14.69 3.39
C ARG A 46 12.09 -14.53 4.82
N SER A 47 10.86 -14.93 5.05
CA SER A 47 10.23 -14.95 6.36
C SER A 47 10.49 -16.25 7.11
N ASP A 48 10.18 -16.22 8.40
CA ASP A 48 10.14 -17.37 9.30
C ASP A 48 9.16 -18.47 8.84
N ASP A 49 8.10 -18.10 8.11
CA ASP A 49 7.15 -19.03 7.49
C ASP A 49 7.66 -19.67 6.17
N GLY A 50 8.89 -19.36 5.74
CA GLY A 50 9.53 -19.88 4.53
C GLY A 50 9.10 -19.19 3.23
N SER A 51 8.16 -18.24 3.30
CA SER A 51 7.71 -17.45 2.15
C SER A 51 8.74 -16.40 1.73
N TYR A 52 8.66 -15.98 0.48
CA TYR A 52 9.46 -14.89 -0.07
C TYR A 52 8.62 -13.62 -0.17
N HIS A 53 9.12 -12.50 0.35
CA HIS A 53 8.45 -11.20 0.37
C HIS A 53 9.31 -10.16 -0.35
N PRO A 54 9.21 -10.03 -1.69
CA PRO A 54 10.09 -9.16 -2.45
C PRO A 54 10.03 -7.72 -1.96
N SER A 55 11.19 -7.09 -1.80
CA SER A 55 11.27 -5.65 -1.59
C SER A 55 10.63 -4.91 -2.76
N PRO A 56 9.75 -3.92 -2.51
CA PRO A 56 9.22 -3.07 -3.56
C PRO A 56 10.32 -2.29 -4.30
N ILE A 57 10.18 -2.19 -5.61
CA ILE A 57 11.10 -1.49 -6.51
C ILE A 57 10.37 -0.40 -7.28
N TYR A 58 11.11 0.62 -7.72
CA TYR A 58 10.64 1.59 -8.68
C TYR A 58 10.44 0.94 -10.06
N GLY A 59 9.69 1.63 -10.94
CA GLY A 59 9.39 1.13 -12.29
C GLY A 59 10.62 1.02 -13.21
N ASP A 60 11.73 1.65 -12.85
CA ASP A 60 13.04 1.55 -13.51
C ASP A 60 13.93 0.43 -12.93
N GLY A 61 13.45 -0.26 -11.90
CA GLY A 61 14.17 -1.36 -11.24
C GLY A 61 15.04 -0.94 -10.04
N GLU A 62 15.13 0.35 -9.72
CA GLU A 62 15.85 0.79 -8.51
C GLU A 62 15.10 0.36 -7.23
N GLN A 63 15.85 0.04 -6.18
CA GLN A 63 15.28 -0.30 -4.88
C GLN A 63 14.70 0.94 -4.19
N ILE A 64 13.49 0.83 -3.65
CA ILE A 64 12.94 1.88 -2.80
C ILE A 64 13.61 1.76 -1.42
N GLU A 65 14.23 2.84 -0.94
CA GLU A 65 14.85 2.82 0.38
C GLU A 65 13.82 2.53 1.49
N ALA A 66 14.15 1.60 2.40
CA ALA A 66 13.26 1.16 3.48
C ALA A 66 12.72 2.32 4.33
N LYS A 67 13.49 3.41 4.50
CA LYS A 67 13.06 4.61 5.25
C LYS A 67 11.81 5.25 4.65
N TYR A 68 11.66 5.26 3.32
CA TYR A 68 10.48 5.82 2.66
C TYR A 68 9.27 4.89 2.77
N LEU A 69 9.51 3.58 2.67
CA LEU A 69 8.46 2.57 2.85
C LEU A 69 7.92 2.58 4.30
N ASN A 70 8.81 2.71 5.29
CA ASN A 70 8.46 2.86 6.70
C ASN A 70 7.69 4.16 6.96
N LEU A 71 8.10 5.27 6.33
CA LEU A 71 7.37 6.53 6.41
C LEU A 71 5.94 6.40 5.85
N ALA A 72 5.75 5.66 4.75
CA ALA A 72 4.43 5.45 4.18
C ALA A 72 3.51 4.65 5.13
N ILE A 73 4.05 3.61 5.81
CA ILE A 73 3.31 2.89 6.87
C ILE A 73 2.94 3.86 8.00
N ALA A 74 3.90 4.61 8.53
CA ALA A 74 3.67 5.53 9.63
C ALA A 74 2.60 6.61 9.29
N ASN A 75 2.59 7.09 8.04
CA ASN A 75 1.57 8.02 7.58
C ASN A 75 0.17 7.37 7.52
N ALA A 76 0.07 6.13 7.01
CA ALA A 76 -1.19 5.39 7.00
C ALA A 76 -1.71 5.14 8.42
N GLU A 77 -0.84 4.76 9.35
CA GLU A 77 -1.21 4.50 10.75
C GLU A 77 -1.56 5.77 11.53
N SER A 78 -0.88 6.89 11.28
CA SER A 78 -1.15 8.16 11.96
C SER A 78 -2.44 8.84 11.49
N THR A 79 -2.93 8.50 10.30
CA THR A 79 -4.16 9.06 9.71
C THR A 79 -5.36 8.12 9.82
N GLN A 80 -5.18 6.94 10.42
CA GLN A 80 -6.23 5.92 10.49
C GLN A 80 -7.38 6.33 11.43
N VAL A 81 -8.59 5.88 11.10
CA VAL A 81 -9.75 5.97 11.98
C VAL A 81 -10.16 4.55 12.39
N LEU A 82 -10.08 4.25 13.68
CA LEU A 82 -10.49 2.95 14.23
C LEU A 82 -12.00 2.94 14.50
N VAL A 83 -12.72 2.18 13.69
CA VAL A 83 -14.17 2.00 13.84
C VAL A 83 -14.46 0.73 14.65
N ARG A 84 -15.21 0.87 15.74
CA ARG A 84 -15.72 -0.27 16.52
C ARG A 84 -17.07 -0.70 15.98
N TRP A 85 -17.10 -1.88 15.37
CA TRP A 85 -18.31 -2.47 14.80
C TRP A 85 -19.34 -2.85 15.87
N ARG A 86 -20.62 -2.64 15.55
CA ARG A 86 -21.78 -3.19 16.24
C ARG A 86 -22.61 -4.01 15.27
N GLN A 87 -23.42 -4.92 15.81
CA GLN A 87 -24.32 -5.72 14.99
C GLN A 87 -25.29 -4.81 14.23
N GLY A 88 -25.37 -5.01 12.91
CA GLY A 88 -26.23 -4.23 12.02
C GLY A 88 -25.57 -2.98 11.42
N ASP A 89 -24.36 -2.61 11.84
CA ASP A 89 -23.60 -1.52 11.21
C ASP A 89 -23.22 -1.89 9.77
N PHE A 90 -23.25 -0.89 8.89
CA PHE A 90 -22.71 -0.97 7.54
C PHE A 90 -21.85 0.25 7.28
N ILE A 91 -20.79 0.06 6.47
CA ILE A 91 -19.94 1.16 6.00
C ILE A 91 -20.00 1.23 4.49
N LEU A 92 -20.08 2.46 3.96
CA LEU A 92 -19.88 2.74 2.56
C LEU A 92 -18.57 3.51 2.42
N LEU A 93 -17.62 2.96 1.66
CA LEU A 93 -16.33 3.56 1.41
C LEU A 93 -16.19 3.93 -0.05
N ASP A 94 -15.71 5.15 -0.31
CA ASP A 94 -15.22 5.52 -1.62
C ASP A 94 -13.85 4.88 -1.87
N LYS A 95 -13.81 3.85 -2.71
CA LYS A 95 -12.59 3.11 -3.06
C LYS A 95 -11.48 4.00 -3.63
N TYR A 96 -11.82 5.15 -4.19
CA TYR A 96 -10.83 6.08 -4.76
C TYR A 96 -10.21 7.02 -3.73
N ASN A 97 -10.75 7.08 -2.50
CA ASN A 97 -10.24 7.98 -1.46
C ASN A 97 -9.90 7.27 -0.14
N PHE A 98 -10.24 5.98 -0.01
CA PHE A 98 -9.99 5.21 1.21
C PHE A 98 -9.16 3.96 0.97
N MET A 99 -8.18 3.77 1.86
CA MET A 99 -7.60 2.47 2.15
C MET A 99 -8.27 1.92 3.43
N HIS A 100 -8.35 0.60 3.55
CA HIS A 100 -8.85 -0.04 4.76
C HIS A 100 -7.96 -1.23 5.13
N SER A 101 -7.92 -1.51 6.42
CA SER A 101 -7.23 -2.66 7.00
C SER A 101 -8.10 -3.25 8.11
N ARG A 102 -7.60 -4.30 8.74
CA ARG A 102 -8.26 -4.98 9.86
C ARG A 102 -7.30 -5.03 11.03
N SER A 103 -7.75 -4.57 12.20
CA SER A 103 -7.04 -4.85 13.45
C SER A 103 -7.16 -6.35 13.80
N PRO A 104 -6.12 -6.98 14.38
CA PRO A 104 -6.13 -8.40 14.76
C PRO A 104 -7.39 -8.83 15.49
#